data_AF-A8GYH7-F1
#
_entry.id   AF-A8GYH7-F1
#
_cell.length_a   1.000
_cell.length_b   1.000
_cell.length_c   1.000
_cell.angle_alpha   90.00
_cell.angle_beta   90.00
_cell.angle_gamma   90.00
#
_symmetry.space_group_name_H-M   'P 1'
#
loop_
_entity.id
_entity.type
_entity.pdbx_description
1 polymer ?
#
loop_
_entity_poly.entity_id
_entity_poly.type
_entity_poly.pdbx_seq_one_letter_code
_entity_poly.pdbx_strand_id
1 'polypeptide(L)'
;MRQCRSTSYYFRAFSYYGPVDDLTDADTVALALTLEELSDSGLLDNQARLQEQYAVTLYRYFADNDAAEALAPLLAQLDSQLKQLATSTPNTSNDYALLETLKAYGFLLNKSRKDVDGELNKVLLAADLNTPLLEFAASPASIRAESDWPRTNAYWALALYRLALPSSEDGEETEQELAVDEAVAAIAKADVTLRGDAAKDAYTAGFHVNVFGGQELCEENSEICRIPELKTALPIEHHCSDSLFILTQDLNEQELAESCTKLTSQESNFHNVLETKLEPAPNDFNTALRVVAFKNWSQYHLNGQLIFDINTDNGGMYIEGTPSKPGNQATFFAYRQWWIEPEFKVWNLNHEYVHYLDGHFVKYAGFGHFPEKMVWWSEGLAEYISKGDNNPSALRVIKRDIEEAPTLEEIFATEYKDGQDRTYKWSYMAIRFLAENHHTEFVQLSHYLKTDYFEGYDQLMASLTEHQPQFADWLNTQVNAFNDSEEEAKPRLHKQGRYDYRDYLQPQHLAHGENHLKF
;
A
#
# COMPACT_ATOMS: atom_id res chain seq x y z
N MET A 1 -35.04 19.88 2.53
CA MET A 1 -34.86 18.59 3.24
C MET A 1 -35.00 17.35 2.34
N ARG A 2 -36.19 16.95 1.83
CA ARG A 2 -36.30 15.73 0.97
C ARG A 2 -35.49 15.84 -0.33
N GLN A 3 -35.55 17.00 -0.99
CA GLN A 3 -34.81 17.26 -2.23
C GLN A 3 -33.29 17.32 -2.01
N CYS A 4 -32.84 17.97 -0.92
CA CYS A 4 -31.42 17.96 -0.51
C CYS A 4 -30.90 16.54 -0.29
N ARG A 5 -31.68 15.69 0.40
CA ARG A 5 -31.30 14.28 0.61
C ARG A 5 -31.15 13.53 -0.72
N SER A 6 -32.12 13.62 -1.64
CA SER A 6 -32.01 12.93 -2.94
C SER A 6 -30.82 13.42 -3.78
N THR A 7 -30.51 14.72 -3.74
CA THR A 7 -29.38 15.29 -4.47
C THR A 7 -28.03 14.88 -3.85
N SER A 8 -27.93 14.77 -2.53
CA SER A 8 -26.71 14.28 -1.88
C SER A 8 -26.38 12.82 -2.20
N TYR A 9 -27.39 11.94 -2.25
CA TYR A 9 -27.20 10.56 -2.74
C TYR A 9 -26.78 10.52 -4.21
N TYR A 10 -27.26 11.47 -5.02
CA TYR A 10 -26.86 11.59 -6.41
C TYR A 10 -25.37 11.92 -6.53
N PHE A 11 -24.83 12.88 -5.78
CA PHE A 11 -23.39 13.18 -5.82
C PHE A 11 -22.54 11.99 -5.38
N ARG A 12 -22.93 11.30 -4.29
CA ARG A 12 -22.22 10.07 -3.90
C ARG A 12 -22.23 9.06 -5.04
N ALA A 13 -23.38 8.75 -5.61
CA ALA A 13 -23.50 7.78 -6.71
C ALA A 13 -22.75 8.22 -7.98
N PHE A 14 -22.86 9.50 -8.35
CA PHE A 14 -22.17 10.09 -9.49
C PHE A 14 -20.65 9.97 -9.31
N SER A 15 -20.13 10.18 -8.10
CA SER A 15 -18.70 10.02 -7.84
C SER A 15 -18.19 8.60 -8.13
N TYR A 16 -19.04 7.58 -8.07
CA TYR A 16 -18.66 6.19 -8.35
C TYR A 16 -18.90 5.78 -9.80
N TYR A 17 -20.06 6.17 -10.35
CA TYR A 17 -20.59 5.62 -11.61
C TYR A 17 -20.69 6.65 -12.74
N GLY A 18 -20.58 7.94 -12.41
CA GLY A 18 -20.62 9.04 -13.36
C GLY A 18 -19.24 9.35 -13.94
N PRO A 19 -19.18 10.09 -15.05
CA PRO A 19 -17.93 10.51 -15.67
C PRO A 19 -17.29 11.66 -14.88
N VAL A 20 -16.68 11.36 -13.74
CA VAL A 20 -16.04 12.40 -12.91
C VAL A 20 -14.85 13.05 -13.61
N ASP A 21 -14.20 12.33 -14.52
CA ASP A 21 -13.08 12.83 -15.32
C ASP A 21 -13.53 13.89 -16.36
N ASP A 22 -14.85 14.02 -16.61
CA ASP A 22 -15.42 15.03 -17.51
C ASP A 22 -15.83 16.32 -16.77
N LEU A 23 -15.69 16.37 -15.44
CA LEU A 23 -16.03 17.56 -14.66
C LEU A 23 -15.03 18.68 -14.93
N THR A 24 -15.54 19.89 -15.14
CA THR A 24 -14.71 21.08 -15.33
C THR A 24 -14.44 21.79 -14.00
N ASP A 25 -13.41 22.63 -13.94
CA ASP A 25 -13.14 23.50 -12.79
C ASP A 25 -14.38 24.33 -12.40
N ALA A 26 -15.16 24.77 -13.39
CA ALA A 26 -16.40 25.51 -13.16
C ALA A 26 -17.48 24.66 -12.47
N ASP A 27 -17.56 23.36 -12.77
CA ASP A 27 -18.47 22.44 -12.10
C ASP A 27 -18.05 22.23 -10.63
N THR A 28 -16.75 22.08 -10.38
CA THR A 28 -16.18 21.95 -9.02
C THR A 28 -16.42 23.20 -8.18
N VAL A 29 -16.19 24.39 -8.75
CA VAL A 29 -16.47 25.67 -8.07
C VAL A 29 -17.97 25.84 -7.80
N ALA A 30 -18.84 25.49 -8.75
CA ALA A 30 -20.29 25.57 -8.55
C ALA A 30 -20.78 24.61 -7.44
N LEU A 31 -20.19 23.41 -7.36
CA LEU A 31 -20.45 22.46 -6.28
C LEU A 31 -20.01 23.04 -4.93
N ALA A 32 -18.81 23.62 -4.86
CA ALA A 32 -18.31 24.25 -3.63
C ALA A 32 -19.23 25.37 -3.13
N LEU A 33 -19.61 26.31 -4.01
CA LEU A 33 -20.53 27.39 -3.66
C LEU A 33 -21.86 26.87 -3.12
N THR A 34 -22.39 25.79 -3.72
CA THR A 34 -23.63 25.17 -3.24
C THR A 34 -23.46 24.52 -1.85
N LEU A 35 -22.30 23.92 -1.58
CA LEU A 35 -21.97 23.33 -0.28
C LEU A 35 -21.76 24.40 0.79
N GLU A 36 -21.16 25.53 0.43
CA GLU A 36 -21.00 26.70 1.29
C GLU A 36 -22.37 27.29 1.66
N GLU A 37 -23.25 27.53 0.69
CA GLU A 37 -24.63 27.97 0.95
C GLU A 37 -25.40 26.98 1.85
N LEU A 38 -25.20 25.67 1.63
CA LEU A 38 -25.81 24.64 2.46
C LEU A 38 -25.30 24.68 3.91
N SER A 39 -24.00 24.90 4.08
CA SER A 39 -23.35 25.07 5.39
C SER A 39 -23.91 26.30 6.12
N ASP A 40 -23.89 27.46 5.46
CA ASP A 40 -24.33 28.74 6.01
C ASP A 40 -25.83 28.78 6.35
N SER A 41 -26.63 27.96 5.68
CA SER A 41 -28.06 27.86 5.94
C SER A 41 -28.42 27.24 7.30
N GLY A 42 -27.46 26.57 7.97
CA GLY A 42 -27.71 25.79 9.19
C GLY A 42 -28.51 24.50 8.95
N LEU A 43 -28.80 24.14 7.69
CA LEU A 43 -29.54 22.92 7.37
C LEU A 43 -28.77 21.63 7.67
N LEU A 44 -27.44 21.71 7.82
CA LEU A 44 -26.60 20.60 8.24
C LEU A 44 -26.71 20.33 9.75
N ASP A 45 -27.12 21.32 10.55
CA ASP A 45 -27.09 21.22 12.00
C ASP A 45 -28.01 20.11 12.51
N ASN A 46 -27.41 19.19 13.28
CA ASN A 46 -28.10 18.02 13.83
C ASN A 46 -28.80 17.14 12.77
N GLN A 47 -28.41 17.24 11.49
CA GLN A 47 -28.92 16.41 10.41
C GLN A 47 -27.87 15.39 9.97
N ALA A 48 -27.69 14.34 10.78
CA ALA A 48 -26.65 13.33 10.57
C ALA A 48 -26.53 12.83 9.13
N ARG A 49 -27.65 12.54 8.44
CA ARG A 49 -27.56 12.09 7.04
C ARG A 49 -27.02 13.17 6.09
N LEU A 50 -27.33 14.44 6.31
CA LEU A 50 -26.76 15.51 5.49
C LEU A 50 -25.28 15.74 5.83
N GLN A 51 -24.93 15.67 7.11
CA GLN A 51 -23.54 15.80 7.58
C GLN A 51 -22.64 14.69 7.03
N GLU A 52 -23.14 13.45 7.01
CA GLU A 52 -22.48 12.32 6.36
C GLU A 52 -22.21 12.61 4.88
N GLN A 53 -23.23 13.01 4.13
CA GLN A 53 -23.07 13.24 2.69
C GLN A 53 -22.21 14.46 2.38
N TYR A 54 -22.25 15.50 3.23
CA TYR A 54 -21.35 16.64 3.13
C TYR A 54 -19.90 16.17 3.22
N ALA A 55 -19.56 15.42 4.25
CA ALA A 55 -18.22 14.87 4.46
C ALA A 55 -17.77 13.97 3.30
N VAL A 56 -18.65 13.06 2.83
CA VAL A 56 -18.38 12.22 1.65
C VAL A 56 -18.11 13.04 0.40
N THR A 57 -18.86 14.13 0.19
CA THR A 57 -18.68 14.97 -1.00
C THR A 57 -17.30 15.65 -0.98
N LEU A 58 -16.84 16.14 0.18
CA LEU A 58 -15.53 16.78 0.29
C LEU A 58 -14.39 15.87 -0.18
N TYR A 59 -14.23 14.69 0.42
CA TYR A 59 -13.09 13.83 0.09
C TYR A 59 -13.20 13.12 -1.27
N ARG A 60 -14.36 13.18 -1.93
CA ARG A 60 -14.58 12.56 -3.26
C ARG A 60 -14.37 13.53 -4.42
N TYR A 61 -14.62 14.82 -4.21
CA TYR A 61 -14.60 15.83 -5.26
C TYR A 61 -13.53 16.90 -5.08
N PHE A 62 -12.93 17.01 -3.89
CA PHE A 62 -12.01 18.10 -3.56
C PHE A 62 -10.65 17.61 -3.03
N ALA A 63 -10.35 16.32 -3.21
CA ALA A 63 -9.14 15.70 -2.67
C ALA A 63 -7.98 15.70 -3.67
N ASP A 64 -7.74 16.85 -4.30
CA ASP A 64 -6.69 17.13 -5.28
C ASP A 64 -6.29 18.61 -5.24
N ASN A 65 -5.20 18.96 -5.92
CA ASN A 65 -4.64 20.31 -5.91
C ASN A 65 -5.50 21.33 -6.67
N ASP A 66 -6.19 20.92 -7.74
CA ASP A 66 -6.95 21.84 -8.60
C ASP A 66 -8.23 22.32 -7.88
N ALA A 67 -8.82 21.45 -7.07
CA ALA A 67 -10.00 21.75 -6.25
C ALA A 67 -9.67 22.39 -4.89
N ALA A 68 -8.39 22.55 -4.52
CA ALA A 68 -7.97 22.96 -3.18
C ALA A 68 -8.50 24.35 -2.76
N GLU A 69 -8.45 25.34 -3.65
CA GLU A 69 -8.97 26.68 -3.34
C GLU A 69 -10.48 26.66 -3.05
N ALA A 70 -11.23 25.85 -3.81
CA ALA A 70 -12.67 25.69 -3.64
C ALA A 70 -13.04 24.90 -2.37
N LEU A 71 -12.13 24.06 -1.85
CA LEU A 71 -12.30 23.33 -0.59
C LEU A 71 -12.21 24.23 0.65
N ALA A 72 -11.34 25.25 0.62
CA ALA A 72 -11.01 26.07 1.78
C ALA A 72 -12.23 26.58 2.60
N PRO A 73 -13.28 27.20 2.01
CA PRO A 73 -14.43 27.68 2.77
C PRO A 73 -15.28 26.56 3.40
N LEU A 74 -15.14 25.32 2.91
CA LEU A 74 -15.94 24.17 3.34
C LEU A 74 -15.38 23.50 4.60
N LEU A 75 -14.10 23.71 4.92
CA LEU A 75 -13.41 23.01 6.00
C LEU A 75 -13.96 23.36 7.40
N ALA A 76 -14.39 24.60 7.61
CA ALA A 76 -14.94 25.04 8.90
C ALA A 76 -16.20 24.24 9.31
N GLN A 77 -16.97 23.78 8.33
CA GLN A 77 -18.15 22.98 8.58
C GLN A 77 -17.80 21.58 9.12
N LEU A 78 -16.64 21.01 8.76
CA LEU A 78 -16.20 19.73 9.32
C LEU A 78 -16.00 19.81 10.84
N ASP A 79 -15.44 20.91 11.34
CA ASP A 79 -15.27 21.13 12.79
C ASP A 79 -16.62 21.25 13.51
N SER A 80 -17.54 22.06 12.94
CA SER A 80 -18.91 22.18 13.46
C SER A 80 -19.61 20.81 13.52
N GLN A 81 -19.51 20.01 12.46
CA GLN A 81 -20.06 18.66 12.42
C GLN A 81 -19.42 17.73 13.45
N LEU A 82 -18.09 17.76 13.59
CA LEU A 82 -17.36 16.92 14.54
C LEU A 82 -17.84 17.18 15.97
N LYS A 83 -17.93 18.45 16.38
CA LYS A 83 -18.42 18.87 17.71
C LYS A 83 -19.87 18.43 17.96
N GLN A 84 -20.76 18.62 16.99
CA GLN A 84 -22.16 18.21 17.09
C GLN A 84 -22.31 16.68 17.19
N LEU A 85 -21.62 15.95 16.32
CA LEU A 85 -21.72 14.49 16.24
C LEU A 85 -21.07 13.79 17.42
N ALA A 86 -19.97 14.33 17.96
CA ALA A 86 -19.31 13.83 19.16
C ALA A 86 -20.28 13.73 20.35
N THR A 87 -21.13 14.74 20.53
CA THR A 87 -22.09 14.81 21.65
C THR A 87 -23.47 14.23 21.33
N SER A 88 -23.68 13.80 20.09
CA SER A 88 -24.94 13.22 19.65
C SER A 88 -25.20 11.85 20.27
N THR A 89 -26.48 11.50 20.46
CA THR A 89 -26.88 10.17 20.94
C THR A 89 -26.39 9.06 19.99
N PRO A 90 -25.74 7.99 20.48
CA PRO A 90 -25.34 6.84 19.66
C PRO A 90 -26.51 6.21 18.91
N ASN A 91 -26.40 6.17 17.59
CA ASN A 91 -27.29 5.43 16.69
C ASN A 91 -26.64 5.34 15.31
N THR A 92 -27.09 4.41 14.48
CA THR A 92 -26.50 4.14 13.17
C THR A 92 -26.33 5.38 12.29
N SER A 93 -27.30 6.30 12.26
CA SER A 93 -27.20 7.50 11.41
C SER A 93 -26.14 8.48 11.92
N ASN A 94 -26.12 8.73 13.23
CA ASN A 94 -25.14 9.63 13.84
C ASN A 94 -23.73 9.03 13.77
N ASP A 95 -23.62 7.71 13.90
CA ASP A 95 -22.35 7.00 13.88
C ASP A 95 -21.76 6.97 12.47
N TYR A 96 -22.57 6.76 11.42
CA TYR A 96 -22.10 6.94 10.03
C TYR A 96 -21.67 8.37 9.75
N ALA A 97 -22.44 9.37 10.21
CA ALA A 97 -22.08 10.76 10.02
C ALA A 97 -20.75 11.12 10.71
N LEU A 98 -20.53 10.61 11.93
CA LEU A 98 -19.28 10.81 12.65
C LEU A 98 -18.11 10.10 11.96
N LEU A 99 -18.31 8.85 11.53
CA LEU A 99 -17.30 8.09 10.79
C LEU A 99 -16.90 8.79 9.50
N GLU A 100 -17.87 9.22 8.68
CA GLU A 100 -17.58 9.88 7.41
C GLU A 100 -16.96 11.27 7.62
N THR A 101 -17.31 11.98 8.70
CA THR A 101 -16.64 13.24 9.08
C THR A 101 -15.17 12.99 9.42
N LEU A 102 -14.85 12.00 10.25
CA LEU A 102 -13.45 11.62 10.56
C LEU A 102 -12.70 11.11 9.33
N LYS A 103 -13.38 10.37 8.44
CA LYS A 103 -12.84 9.97 7.13
C LYS A 103 -12.55 11.15 6.22
N ALA A 104 -13.34 12.22 6.26
CA ALA A 104 -13.03 13.42 5.47
C ALA A 104 -11.68 14.03 5.87
N TYR A 105 -11.41 14.19 7.18
CA TYR A 105 -10.09 14.60 7.65
C TYR A 105 -8.99 13.67 7.12
N GLY A 106 -9.10 12.37 7.40
CA GLY A 106 -8.03 11.44 7.04
C GLY A 106 -7.85 11.26 5.53
N PHE A 107 -8.92 11.20 4.72
CA PHE A 107 -8.77 11.04 3.27
C PHE A 107 -8.16 12.27 2.59
N LEU A 108 -8.55 13.49 3.01
CA LEU A 108 -7.96 14.72 2.50
C LEU A 108 -6.46 14.78 2.84
N LEU A 109 -6.08 14.48 4.09
CA LEU A 109 -4.69 14.46 4.54
C LEU A 109 -3.87 13.32 3.90
N ASN A 110 -4.47 12.15 3.67
CA ASN A 110 -3.79 11.06 2.97
C ASN A 110 -3.51 11.38 1.50
N LYS A 111 -4.31 12.27 0.87
CA LYS A 111 -3.98 12.81 -0.45
C LYS A 111 -2.91 13.88 -0.36
N SER A 112 -3.06 14.85 0.54
CA SER A 112 -2.13 15.98 0.64
C SER A 112 -0.71 15.56 1.03
N ARG A 113 -0.54 14.57 1.93
CA ARG A 113 0.78 14.08 2.34
C ARG A 113 1.62 13.48 1.21
N LYS A 114 1.00 13.14 0.07
CA LYS A 114 1.69 12.57 -1.10
C LYS A 114 2.32 13.65 -1.99
N ASP A 115 1.94 14.91 -1.76
CA ASP A 115 2.46 16.09 -2.44
C ASP A 115 2.50 17.25 -1.42
N VAL A 116 3.53 17.24 -0.56
CA VAL A 116 3.64 18.16 0.57
C VAL A 116 3.76 19.64 0.16
N ASP A 117 4.24 19.90 -1.06
CA ASP A 117 4.33 21.23 -1.66
C ASP A 117 3.07 21.64 -2.46
N GLY A 118 2.12 20.72 -2.60
CA GLY A 118 0.88 20.90 -3.34
C GLY A 118 -0.09 21.88 -2.67
N GLU A 119 -0.95 22.49 -3.49
CA GLU A 119 -1.95 23.46 -3.02
C GLU A 119 -2.95 22.85 -2.03
N LEU A 120 -3.33 21.58 -2.20
CA LEU A 120 -4.17 20.89 -1.24
C LEU A 120 -3.52 20.87 0.15
N ASN A 121 -2.24 20.55 0.24
CA ASN A 121 -1.53 20.49 1.51
C ASN A 121 -1.48 21.86 2.20
N LYS A 122 -1.16 22.91 1.45
CA LYS A 122 -1.15 24.29 1.95
C LYS A 122 -2.51 24.71 2.51
N VAL A 123 -3.59 24.43 1.78
CA VAL A 123 -4.96 24.76 2.21
C VAL A 123 -5.33 24.01 3.50
N LEU A 124 -5.04 22.71 3.59
CA LEU A 124 -5.38 21.91 4.76
C LEU A 124 -4.56 22.33 6.01
N LEU A 125 -3.27 22.60 5.85
CA LEU A 125 -2.42 23.08 6.97
C LEU A 125 -2.84 24.48 7.42
N ALA A 126 -3.19 25.37 6.49
CA ALA A 126 -3.69 26.71 6.82
C ALA A 126 -5.03 26.68 7.58
N ALA A 127 -5.81 25.62 7.43
CA ALA A 127 -7.07 25.41 8.14
C ALA A 127 -6.91 24.83 9.56
N ASP A 128 -5.69 24.54 10.02
CA ASP A 128 -5.38 24.08 11.40
C ASP A 128 -6.20 22.85 11.81
N LEU A 129 -6.29 21.85 10.92
CA LEU A 129 -7.17 20.69 11.10
C LEU A 129 -6.78 19.78 12.29
N ASN A 130 -5.55 19.88 12.80
CA ASN A 130 -5.09 19.15 13.99
C ASN A 130 -5.78 19.62 15.27
N THR A 131 -6.03 20.92 15.46
CA THR A 131 -6.64 21.46 16.68
C THR A 131 -8.00 20.81 16.99
N PRO A 132 -9.00 20.79 16.09
CA PRO A 132 -10.29 20.14 16.38
C PRO A 132 -10.16 18.62 16.56
N LEU A 133 -9.21 17.96 15.89
CA LEU A 133 -8.94 16.54 16.07
C LEU A 133 -8.34 16.23 17.44
N LEU A 134 -7.39 17.03 17.92
CA LEU A 134 -6.78 16.91 19.24
C LEU A 134 -7.82 17.16 20.35
N GLU A 135 -8.63 18.21 20.22
CA GLU A 135 -9.73 18.50 21.15
C GLU A 135 -10.73 17.34 21.22
N PHE A 136 -11.10 16.78 20.07
CA PHE A 136 -11.99 15.63 20.00
C PHE A 136 -11.37 14.37 20.61
N ALA A 137 -10.13 14.04 20.25
CA ALA A 137 -9.43 12.87 20.78
C ALA A 137 -9.25 12.94 22.30
N ALA A 138 -8.95 14.12 22.84
CA ALA A 138 -8.83 14.36 24.28
C ALA A 138 -10.18 14.29 25.03
N SER A 139 -11.29 14.55 24.33
CA SER A 139 -12.63 14.54 24.93
C SER A 139 -13.10 13.12 25.28
N PRO A 140 -13.82 12.93 26.41
CA PRO A 140 -14.53 11.68 26.68
C PRO A 140 -15.53 11.28 25.57
N ALA A 141 -16.00 12.25 24.77
CA ALA A 141 -16.93 12.01 23.67
C ALA A 141 -16.32 11.21 22.50
N SER A 142 -14.99 11.07 22.44
CA SER A 142 -14.34 10.17 21.48
C SER A 142 -14.38 8.70 21.88
N ILE A 143 -14.88 8.39 23.08
CA ILE A 143 -15.31 7.05 23.48
C ILE A 143 -16.83 6.99 23.36
N ARG A 144 -17.34 6.21 22.40
CA ARG A 144 -18.74 6.19 22.02
C ARG A 144 -19.35 4.83 22.26
N ALA A 145 -20.34 4.78 23.15
CA ALA A 145 -21.00 3.54 23.58
C ALA A 145 -19.99 2.46 24.01
N GLU A 146 -19.04 2.83 24.87
CA GLU A 146 -17.94 1.97 25.35
C GLU A 146 -16.98 1.47 24.25
N SER A 147 -17.00 2.09 23.07
CA SER A 147 -16.09 1.77 21.96
C SER A 147 -15.22 2.98 21.59
N ASP A 148 -13.96 2.72 21.28
CA ASP A 148 -12.93 3.73 20.98
C ASP A 148 -12.73 3.99 19.48
N TRP A 149 -13.53 3.38 18.60
CA TRP A 149 -13.44 3.59 17.16
C TRP A 149 -13.39 5.08 16.74
N PRO A 150 -14.11 6.04 17.38
CA PRO A 150 -14.00 7.44 16.99
C PRO A 150 -12.63 8.01 17.34
N ARG A 151 -12.10 7.72 18.54
CA ARG A 151 -10.75 8.12 18.96
C ARG A 151 -9.68 7.53 18.06
N THR A 152 -9.78 6.24 17.73
CA THR A 152 -8.81 5.57 16.83
C THR A 152 -8.83 6.19 15.43
N ASN A 153 -9.99 6.59 14.90
CA ASN A 153 -10.08 7.31 13.63
C ASN A 153 -9.53 8.75 13.73
N ALA A 154 -9.69 9.43 14.86
CA ALA A 154 -9.09 10.74 15.09
C ALA A 154 -7.56 10.66 15.15
N TYR A 155 -7.01 9.64 15.83
CA TYR A 155 -5.58 9.34 15.81
C TYR A 155 -5.07 9.05 14.39
N TRP A 156 -5.83 8.31 13.58
CA TRP A 156 -5.46 8.08 12.18
C TRP A 156 -5.41 9.37 11.36
N ALA A 157 -6.39 10.26 11.52
CA ALA A 157 -6.34 11.57 10.88
C ALA A 157 -5.17 12.43 11.38
N LEU A 158 -4.87 12.40 12.68
CA LEU A 158 -3.71 13.10 13.26
C LEU A 158 -2.37 12.55 12.78
N ALA A 159 -2.24 11.25 12.60
CA ALA A 159 -1.04 10.63 12.02
C ALA A 159 -0.82 11.10 10.57
N LEU A 160 -1.89 11.20 9.79
CA LEU A 160 -1.82 11.72 8.42
C LEU A 160 -1.54 13.23 8.40
N TYR A 161 -2.04 13.98 9.37
CA TYR A 161 -1.66 15.38 9.57
C TYR A 161 -0.17 15.51 9.88
N ARG A 162 0.35 14.68 10.79
CA ARG A 162 1.78 14.61 11.11
C ARG A 162 2.58 14.40 9.82
N LEU A 163 2.25 13.39 9.02
CA LEU A 163 2.94 13.10 7.76
C LEU A 163 2.76 14.16 6.66
N ALA A 164 1.80 15.08 6.81
CA ALA A 164 1.56 16.18 5.88
C ALA A 164 2.37 17.44 6.24
N LEU A 165 2.95 17.50 7.45
CA LEU A 165 3.81 18.60 7.85
C LEU A 165 5.10 18.62 7.03
N PRO A 166 5.70 19.81 6.81
CA PRO A 166 7.02 19.90 6.20
C PRO A 166 8.07 19.16 7.04
N SER A 167 8.80 18.24 6.42
CA SER A 167 9.93 17.54 7.04
C SER A 167 11.22 18.37 6.92
N SER A 168 12.21 18.10 7.77
CA SER A 168 13.52 18.72 7.63
C SER A 168 14.31 18.16 6.42
N GLU A 169 15.32 18.90 5.95
CA GLU A 169 16.22 18.43 4.87
C GLU A 169 17.12 17.27 5.31
N ASP A 170 17.42 17.15 6.60
CA ASP A 170 18.26 16.11 7.19
C ASP A 170 17.49 14.89 7.69
N GLY A 171 16.16 14.88 7.57
CA GLY A 171 15.29 13.78 7.97
C GLY A 171 14.98 13.71 9.48
N GLU A 172 15.42 14.73 10.23
CA GLU A 172 15.08 14.91 11.64
C GLU A 172 13.66 15.45 11.80
N GLU A 173 13.03 15.13 12.94
CA GLU A 173 11.68 15.59 13.24
C GLU A 173 11.67 17.10 13.52
N THR A 174 10.78 17.82 12.86
CA THR A 174 10.56 19.25 13.06
C THR A 174 9.82 19.54 14.37
N GLU A 175 9.87 20.79 14.84
CA GLU A 175 9.16 21.22 16.05
C GLU A 175 7.63 20.99 15.93
N GLN A 176 7.08 21.18 14.72
CA GLN A 176 5.66 20.95 14.45
C GLN A 176 5.29 19.48 14.52
N GLU A 177 6.15 18.61 13.98
CA GLU A 177 5.97 17.16 14.03
C GLU A 177 5.99 16.66 15.47
N LEU A 178 7.04 17.01 16.21
CA LEU A 178 7.18 16.71 17.63
C LEU A 178 6.00 17.21 18.47
N ALA A 179 5.47 18.41 18.19
CA ALA A 179 4.33 18.95 18.90
C ALA A 179 3.05 18.09 18.71
N VAL A 180 2.84 17.51 17.53
CA VAL A 180 1.72 16.59 17.27
C VAL A 180 1.96 15.27 18.01
N ASP A 181 3.18 14.73 17.93
CA ASP A 181 3.56 13.47 18.58
C ASP A 181 3.40 13.56 20.11
N GLU A 182 3.89 14.64 20.73
CA GLU A 182 3.74 14.92 22.16
C GLU A 182 2.28 15.08 22.59
N ALA A 183 1.48 15.81 21.79
CA ALA A 183 0.07 16.03 22.10
C ALA A 183 -0.74 14.72 22.04
N VAL A 184 -0.51 13.89 21.02
CA VAL A 184 -1.17 12.58 20.90
C VAL A 184 -0.70 11.62 22.00
N ALA A 185 0.59 11.59 22.30
CA ALA A 185 1.14 10.79 23.39
C ALA A 185 0.55 11.20 24.75
N ALA A 186 0.34 12.50 25.01
CA ALA A 186 -0.29 12.96 26.24
C ALA A 186 -1.75 12.46 26.38
N ILE A 187 -2.52 12.50 25.28
CA ILE A 187 -3.89 11.97 25.25
C ILE A 187 -3.87 10.44 25.49
N ALA A 188 -2.98 9.72 24.81
CA ALA A 188 -2.84 8.27 24.96
C ALA A 188 -2.44 7.89 26.39
N LYS A 189 -1.48 8.59 27.00
CA LYS A 189 -1.07 8.38 28.40
C LYS A 189 -2.24 8.55 29.36
N ALA A 190 -3.02 9.62 29.20
CA ALA A 190 -4.22 9.84 30.02
C ALA A 190 -5.24 8.70 29.84
N ASP A 191 -5.46 8.25 28.61
CA ASP A 191 -6.40 7.18 28.30
C ASP A 191 -5.97 5.80 28.83
N VAL A 192 -4.67 5.49 28.79
CA VAL A 192 -4.10 4.26 29.37
C VAL A 192 -4.39 4.18 30.87
N THR A 193 -4.41 5.31 31.60
CA THR A 193 -4.80 5.30 33.02
C THR A 193 -6.25 4.88 33.27
N LEU A 194 -7.11 4.99 32.25
CA LEU A 194 -8.54 4.68 32.33
C LEU A 194 -8.88 3.32 31.74
N ARG A 195 -8.30 2.96 30.59
CA ARG A 195 -8.69 1.77 29.80
C ARG A 195 -7.57 0.73 29.65
N GLY A 196 -6.36 0.98 30.14
CA GLY A 196 -5.24 0.05 30.07
C GLY A 196 -4.88 -0.33 28.63
N ASP A 197 -4.72 -1.62 28.35
CA ASP A 197 -4.28 -2.13 27.05
C ASP A 197 -5.19 -1.73 25.89
N ALA A 198 -6.50 -1.54 26.13
CA ALA A 198 -7.41 -1.08 25.08
C ALA A 198 -7.07 0.34 24.58
N ALA A 199 -6.56 1.21 25.45
CA ALA A 199 -6.05 2.52 25.03
C ALA A 199 -4.73 2.41 24.26
N LYS A 200 -3.87 1.46 24.64
CA LYS A 200 -2.65 1.19 23.88
C LYS A 200 -2.95 0.71 22.48
N ASP A 201 -3.89 -0.22 22.33
CA ASP A 201 -4.33 -0.72 21.02
C ASP A 201 -4.89 0.42 20.13
N ALA A 202 -5.67 1.33 20.71
CA ALA A 202 -6.19 2.48 19.98
C ALA A 202 -5.08 3.44 19.52
N TYR A 203 -4.11 3.77 20.38
CA TYR A 203 -2.95 4.58 20.00
C TYR A 203 -2.09 3.86 18.95
N THR A 204 -1.79 2.58 19.14
CA THR A 204 -0.95 1.80 18.24
C THR A 204 -1.57 1.71 16.85
N ALA A 205 -2.83 1.29 16.74
CA ALA A 205 -3.50 1.12 15.45
C ALA A 205 -3.91 2.45 14.81
N GLY A 206 -4.26 3.45 15.63
CA GLY A 206 -4.71 4.76 15.18
C GLY A 206 -3.57 5.68 14.78
N PHE A 207 -2.53 5.81 15.61
CA PHE A 207 -1.46 6.78 15.41
C PHE A 207 -0.15 6.12 14.97
N HIS A 208 0.43 5.30 15.84
CA HIS A 208 1.80 4.76 15.72
C HIS A 208 2.09 4.12 14.36
N VAL A 209 1.27 3.16 13.93
CA VAL A 209 1.51 2.47 12.66
C VAL A 209 1.21 3.34 11.43
N ASN A 210 0.40 4.38 11.58
CA ASN A 210 0.05 5.27 10.47
C ASN A 210 1.04 6.44 10.30
N VAL A 211 1.90 6.69 11.28
CA VAL A 211 3.13 7.53 11.13
C VAL A 211 4.36 6.70 10.74
N PHE A 212 4.19 5.40 10.48
CA PHE A 212 5.26 4.46 10.19
C PHE A 212 6.26 4.26 11.34
N GLY A 213 5.79 4.32 12.60
CA GLY A 213 6.66 4.23 13.77
C GLY A 213 7.38 2.89 13.96
N GLY A 214 7.06 1.83 13.22
CA GLY A 214 7.81 0.57 13.29
C GLY A 214 7.74 -0.16 14.64
N GLN A 215 8.61 -1.14 14.85
CA GLN A 215 8.66 -1.91 16.10
C GLN A 215 9.48 -1.18 17.17
N GLU A 216 10.68 -0.70 16.81
CA GLU A 216 11.65 -0.12 17.75
C GLU A 216 11.04 1.04 18.56
N LEU A 217 10.44 2.02 17.89
CA LEU A 217 9.80 3.15 18.57
C LEU A 217 8.59 2.73 19.43
N CYS A 218 7.91 1.63 19.08
CA CYS A 218 6.83 1.09 19.90
C CYS A 218 7.37 0.48 21.20
N GLU A 219 8.53 -0.18 21.14
CA GLU A 219 9.23 -0.72 22.31
C GLU A 219 9.71 0.41 23.23
N GLU A 220 10.26 1.48 22.65
CA GLU A 220 10.68 2.68 23.38
C GLU A 220 9.50 3.38 24.08
N ASN A 221 8.33 3.39 23.43
CA ASN A 221 7.09 4.01 23.95
C ASN A 221 6.08 3.00 24.50
N SER A 222 6.57 1.92 25.11
CA SER A 222 5.73 0.80 25.60
C SER A 222 4.68 1.17 26.66
N GLU A 223 4.73 2.38 27.23
CA GLU A 223 3.69 2.89 28.13
C GLU A 223 2.39 3.23 27.40
N ILE A 224 2.44 3.54 26.10
CA ILE A 224 1.28 3.85 25.24
C ILE A 224 1.16 2.95 24.01
N CYS A 225 2.24 2.33 23.56
CA CYS A 225 2.24 1.43 22.43
C CYS A 225 2.22 -0.04 22.86
N ARG A 226 1.58 -0.91 22.08
CA ARG A 226 1.55 -2.36 22.34
C ARG A 226 1.80 -3.17 21.07
N ILE A 227 2.79 -4.04 21.12
CA ILE A 227 3.08 -5.00 20.06
C ILE A 227 2.24 -6.27 20.27
N PRO A 228 1.46 -6.73 19.29
CA PRO A 228 0.72 -7.99 19.40
C PRO A 228 1.68 -9.19 19.40
N GLU A 229 1.35 -10.24 20.15
CA GLU A 229 2.12 -11.49 20.10
C GLU A 229 2.03 -12.14 18.70
N LEU A 230 3.16 -12.65 18.19
CA LEU A 230 3.25 -13.32 16.89
C LEU A 230 2.16 -14.39 16.70
N LYS A 231 1.94 -15.26 17.70
CA LYS A 231 0.94 -16.34 17.62
C LYS A 231 -0.50 -15.87 17.71
N THR A 232 -0.73 -14.66 18.24
CA THR A 232 -2.05 -14.03 18.24
C THR A 232 -2.33 -13.38 16.88
N ALA A 233 -1.32 -12.73 16.29
CA ALA A 233 -1.43 -12.11 14.97
C ALA A 233 -1.38 -13.12 13.82
N LEU A 234 -0.64 -14.23 13.96
CA LEU A 234 -0.43 -15.26 12.93
C LEU A 234 -0.56 -16.66 13.56
N PRO A 235 -1.78 -17.09 13.94
CA PRO A 235 -2.01 -18.34 14.67
C PRO A 235 -1.81 -19.61 13.85
N ILE A 236 -1.81 -19.53 12.51
CA ILE A 236 -1.75 -20.69 11.63
C ILE A 236 -0.32 -20.81 11.07
N GLU A 237 0.33 -21.93 11.37
CA GLU A 237 1.59 -22.36 10.76
C GLU A 237 1.33 -23.61 9.90
N HIS A 238 1.67 -23.54 8.62
CA HIS A 238 1.44 -24.61 7.66
C HIS A 238 2.71 -24.91 6.87
N HIS A 239 3.17 -26.16 6.90
CA HIS A 239 4.39 -26.59 6.20
C HIS A 239 4.04 -27.11 4.80
N CYS A 240 4.56 -26.45 3.76
CA CYS A 240 4.44 -26.92 2.37
C CYS A 240 5.49 -27.99 2.05
N SER A 241 6.68 -27.87 2.61
CA SER A 241 7.82 -28.79 2.51
C SER A 241 8.78 -28.56 3.68
N ASP A 242 9.88 -29.31 3.74
CA ASP A 242 10.96 -29.06 4.71
C ASP A 242 11.64 -27.69 4.50
N SER A 243 11.54 -27.10 3.30
CA SER A 243 12.17 -25.84 2.90
C SER A 243 11.20 -24.66 2.79
N LEU A 244 9.92 -24.84 3.13
CA LEU A 244 8.90 -23.81 2.93
C LEU A 244 7.73 -23.98 3.90
N PHE A 245 7.44 -22.93 4.68
CA PHE A 245 6.26 -22.88 5.53
C PHE A 245 5.59 -21.51 5.51
N ILE A 246 4.28 -21.51 5.78
CA ILE A 246 3.42 -20.33 5.75
C ILE A 246 2.96 -20.02 7.18
N LEU A 247 3.11 -18.76 7.61
CA LEU A 247 2.45 -18.17 8.76
C LEU A 247 1.30 -17.27 8.30
N THR A 248 0.11 -17.42 8.87
CA THR A 248 -1.07 -16.64 8.43
C THR A 248 -2.13 -16.45 9.51
N GLN A 249 -3.00 -15.48 9.26
CA GLN A 249 -4.17 -15.14 10.09
C GLN A 249 -5.34 -16.10 9.88
N ASP A 250 -5.74 -16.29 8.63
CA ASP A 250 -7.05 -16.88 8.32
C ASP A 250 -7.12 -17.58 6.95
N LEU A 251 -5.98 -17.99 6.35
CA LEU A 251 -6.05 -18.86 5.18
C LEU A 251 -6.63 -20.22 5.59
N ASN A 252 -7.60 -20.70 4.82
CA ASN A 252 -8.17 -22.03 5.01
C ASN A 252 -7.31 -23.13 4.35
N GLU A 253 -7.63 -24.40 4.59
CA GLU A 253 -6.86 -25.54 4.07
C GLU A 253 -6.73 -25.55 2.53
N GLN A 254 -7.78 -25.17 1.81
CA GLN A 254 -7.74 -25.10 0.34
C GLN A 254 -6.83 -23.97 -0.14
N GLU A 255 -6.94 -22.79 0.46
CA GLU A 255 -6.09 -21.64 0.15
C GLU A 255 -4.61 -21.93 0.44
N LEU A 256 -4.32 -22.59 1.57
CA LEU A 256 -2.97 -23.04 1.92
C LEU A 256 -2.41 -24.04 0.90
N ALA A 257 -3.20 -25.05 0.52
CA ALA A 257 -2.79 -26.04 -0.48
C ALA A 257 -2.54 -25.40 -1.86
N GLU A 258 -3.39 -24.45 -2.26
CA GLU A 258 -3.20 -23.69 -3.52
C GLU A 258 -1.93 -22.85 -3.47
N SER A 259 -1.69 -22.13 -2.37
CA SER A 259 -0.46 -21.35 -2.16
C SER A 259 0.79 -22.22 -2.19
N CYS A 260 0.80 -23.37 -1.50
CA CYS A 260 1.93 -24.31 -1.54
C CYS A 260 2.18 -24.85 -2.96
N THR A 261 1.13 -25.20 -3.69
CA THR A 261 1.25 -25.69 -5.08
C THR A 261 1.85 -24.62 -5.99
N LYS A 262 1.39 -23.36 -5.87
CA LYS A 262 1.92 -22.22 -6.64
C LYS A 262 3.41 -21.99 -6.36
N LEU A 263 3.82 -21.98 -5.10
CA LEU A 263 5.21 -21.77 -4.71
C LEU A 263 6.10 -22.92 -5.21
N THR A 264 5.79 -24.16 -4.86
CA THR A 264 6.61 -25.32 -5.23
C THR A 264 6.71 -25.54 -6.75
N SER A 265 5.64 -25.26 -7.51
CA SER A 265 5.69 -25.32 -8.98
C SER A 265 6.60 -24.24 -9.59
N GLN A 266 6.61 -23.05 -8.99
CA GLN A 266 7.48 -21.96 -9.43
C GLN A 266 8.95 -22.22 -9.12
N GLU A 267 9.27 -22.77 -7.94
CA GLU A 267 10.64 -23.21 -7.60
C GLU A 267 11.16 -24.21 -8.64
N SER A 268 10.34 -25.19 -8.99
CA SER A 268 10.67 -26.17 -10.04
C SER A 268 10.96 -25.48 -11.38
N ASN A 269 10.15 -24.50 -11.78
CA ASN A 269 10.37 -23.73 -13.01
C ASN A 269 11.67 -22.91 -12.95
N PHE A 270 11.92 -22.20 -11.85
CA PHE A 270 13.13 -21.40 -11.64
C PHE A 270 14.39 -22.25 -11.82
N HIS A 271 14.44 -23.41 -11.18
CA HIS A 271 15.59 -24.30 -11.26
C HIS A 271 15.84 -24.85 -12.66
N ASN A 272 14.77 -25.10 -13.43
CA ASN A 272 14.88 -25.54 -14.82
C ASN A 272 15.37 -24.41 -15.73
N VAL A 273 14.83 -23.20 -15.59
CA VAL A 273 15.19 -22.04 -16.42
C VAL A 273 16.64 -21.61 -16.20
N LEU A 274 17.11 -21.61 -14.95
CA LEU A 274 18.45 -21.14 -14.59
C LEU A 274 19.48 -22.27 -14.39
N GLU A 275 19.08 -23.52 -14.58
CA GLU A 275 19.95 -24.71 -14.44
C GLU A 275 20.73 -24.78 -13.11
N THR A 276 20.13 -24.27 -12.03
CA THR A 276 20.77 -24.11 -10.71
C THR A 276 21.20 -25.41 -10.02
N LYS A 277 20.73 -26.57 -10.51
CA LYS A 277 20.94 -27.92 -9.95
C LYS A 277 20.41 -28.13 -8.52
N LEU A 278 19.50 -27.26 -8.06
CA LEU A 278 19.00 -27.27 -6.67
C LEU A 278 20.12 -27.04 -5.64
N GLU A 279 21.23 -26.43 -6.05
CA GLU A 279 22.38 -26.17 -5.19
C GLU A 279 22.34 -24.72 -4.71
N PRO A 280 22.26 -24.44 -3.40
CA PRO A 280 22.33 -23.07 -2.89
C PRO A 280 23.63 -22.36 -3.28
N ALA A 281 23.62 -21.04 -3.20
CA ALA A 281 24.83 -20.24 -3.29
C ALA A 281 25.80 -20.61 -2.14
N PRO A 282 27.13 -20.54 -2.36
CA PRO A 282 28.09 -20.83 -1.31
C PRO A 282 27.85 -19.96 -0.07
N ASN A 283 28.04 -20.55 1.12
CA ASN A 283 27.85 -19.91 2.43
C ASN A 283 26.42 -19.42 2.72
N ASP A 284 25.41 -19.89 2.00
CA ASP A 284 24.02 -19.71 2.42
C ASP A 284 23.57 -20.86 3.34
N PHE A 285 23.18 -20.51 4.57
CA PHE A 285 22.68 -21.45 5.59
C PHE A 285 21.16 -21.37 5.80
N ASN A 286 20.42 -20.70 4.93
CA ASN A 286 18.97 -20.79 4.89
C ASN A 286 18.55 -22.24 4.65
N THR A 287 17.56 -22.69 5.42
CA THR A 287 17.05 -24.07 5.35
C THR A 287 15.59 -24.11 4.93
N ALA A 288 14.81 -23.12 5.35
CA ALA A 288 13.43 -22.97 4.94
C ALA A 288 13.06 -21.49 4.78
N LEU A 289 12.30 -21.16 3.75
CA LEU A 289 11.64 -19.88 3.62
C LEU A 289 10.41 -19.83 4.53
N ARG A 290 10.31 -18.76 5.32
CA ARG A 290 9.09 -18.37 6.03
C ARG A 290 8.28 -17.44 5.14
N VAL A 291 7.06 -17.84 4.80
CA VAL A 291 6.10 -16.97 4.10
C VAL A 291 5.08 -16.46 5.10
N VAL A 292 5.02 -15.16 5.31
CA VAL A 292 3.98 -14.53 6.12
C VAL A 292 2.90 -13.98 5.19
N ALA A 293 1.71 -14.59 5.24
CA ALA A 293 0.56 -14.20 4.44
C ALA A 293 -0.52 -13.56 5.33
N PHE A 294 -0.54 -12.23 5.37
CA PHE A 294 -1.55 -11.46 6.10
C PHE A 294 -2.92 -11.50 5.42
N LYS A 295 -3.98 -11.30 6.20
CA LYS A 295 -5.37 -11.34 5.72
C LYS A 295 -5.69 -10.29 4.66
N ASN A 296 -5.06 -9.11 4.75
CA ASN A 296 -5.21 -8.00 3.81
C ASN A 296 -4.09 -6.98 4.07
N TRP A 297 -4.08 -5.89 3.31
CA TRP A 297 -3.06 -4.87 3.45
C TRP A 297 -3.11 -4.12 4.79
N SER A 298 -4.27 -3.92 5.42
CA SER A 298 -4.34 -3.30 6.75
C SER A 298 -3.64 -4.14 7.81
N GLN A 299 -3.79 -5.46 7.74
CA GLN A 299 -3.09 -6.38 8.64
C GLN A 299 -1.61 -6.49 8.33
N TYR A 300 -1.21 -6.38 7.05
CA TYR A 300 0.19 -6.24 6.66
C TYR A 300 0.80 -4.96 7.24
N HIS A 301 0.13 -3.83 7.07
CA HIS A 301 0.57 -2.53 7.56
C HIS A 301 0.73 -2.51 9.09
N LEU A 302 -0.23 -3.07 9.84
CA LEU A 302 -0.18 -3.13 11.30
C LEU A 302 0.89 -4.12 11.80
N ASN A 303 0.79 -5.38 11.41
CA ASN A 303 1.60 -6.45 11.99
C ASN A 303 2.99 -6.57 11.37
N GLY A 304 3.15 -6.17 10.10
CA GLY A 304 4.46 -6.07 9.45
C GLY A 304 5.36 -5.12 10.22
N GLN A 305 4.88 -3.91 10.50
CA GLN A 305 5.62 -2.93 11.28
C GLN A 305 5.89 -3.41 12.72
N LEU A 306 4.85 -3.85 13.44
CA LEU A 306 4.98 -4.09 14.88
C LEU A 306 5.72 -5.38 15.25
N ILE A 307 5.59 -6.44 14.45
CA ILE A 307 6.17 -7.76 14.79
C ILE A 307 7.49 -8.00 14.06
N PHE A 308 7.68 -7.39 12.89
CA PHE A 308 8.80 -7.69 12.00
C PHE A 308 9.65 -6.47 11.66
N ASP A 309 9.29 -5.29 12.14
CA ASP A 309 10.00 -4.02 11.92
C ASP A 309 10.26 -3.73 10.44
N ILE A 310 9.25 -3.97 9.60
CA ILE A 310 9.36 -3.78 8.15
C ILE A 310 8.62 -2.54 7.66
N ASN A 311 9.16 -1.89 6.62
CA ASN A 311 8.41 -0.93 5.83
C ASN A 311 7.27 -1.64 5.08
N THR A 312 6.07 -1.05 5.11
CA THR A 312 4.83 -1.63 4.57
C THR A 312 4.19 -0.81 3.45
N ASP A 313 4.85 0.26 2.98
CA ASP A 313 4.41 1.06 1.82
C ASP A 313 4.84 0.39 0.50
N ASN A 314 4.49 -0.89 0.35
CA ASN A 314 4.86 -1.72 -0.79
C ASN A 314 3.83 -2.87 -1.00
N GLY A 315 4.03 -3.64 -2.08
CA GLY A 315 3.17 -4.78 -2.46
C GLY A 315 3.42 -6.07 -1.65
N GLY A 316 4.39 -6.05 -0.74
CA GLY A 316 5.03 -7.23 -0.19
C GLY A 316 6.54 -7.02 -0.21
N MET A 317 7.26 -7.84 0.54
CA MET A 317 8.71 -7.69 0.66
C MET A 317 9.37 -9.01 1.02
N TYR A 318 10.50 -9.31 0.38
CA TYR A 318 11.43 -10.34 0.80
C TYR A 318 12.56 -9.75 1.65
N ILE A 319 12.76 -10.31 2.85
CA ILE A 319 13.89 -10.04 3.72
C ILE A 319 14.76 -11.28 3.82
N GLU A 320 15.95 -11.20 3.22
CA GLU A 320 16.92 -12.28 3.20
C GLU A 320 17.60 -12.48 4.55
N GLY A 321 17.84 -11.41 5.31
CA GLY A 321 18.61 -11.44 6.54
C GLY A 321 20.11 -11.55 6.27
N THR A 322 20.80 -12.48 6.95
CA THR A 322 22.23 -12.73 6.79
C THR A 322 22.46 -14.20 6.43
N PRO A 323 22.49 -14.56 5.13
CA PRO A 323 22.60 -15.95 4.67
C PRO A 323 23.74 -16.74 5.32
N SER A 324 24.88 -16.08 5.57
CA SER A 324 26.08 -16.68 6.17
C SER A 324 26.01 -16.93 7.68
N LYS A 325 24.95 -16.47 8.35
CA LYS A 325 24.75 -16.70 9.79
C LYS A 325 23.94 -17.99 10.00
N PRO A 326 24.46 -18.98 10.74
CA PRO A 326 23.67 -20.14 11.13
C PRO A 326 22.39 -19.73 11.88
N GLY A 327 21.25 -20.26 11.48
CA GLY A 327 19.94 -19.89 12.02
C GLY A 327 19.34 -18.63 11.41
N ASN A 328 19.86 -18.14 10.29
CA ASN A 328 19.17 -17.15 9.48
C ASN A 328 17.78 -17.64 9.07
N GLN A 329 16.80 -16.73 9.06
CA GLN A 329 15.43 -17.03 8.65
C GLN A 329 15.01 -16.04 7.57
N ALA A 330 15.33 -16.37 6.31
CA ALA A 330 14.77 -15.70 5.15
C ALA A 330 13.23 -15.67 5.28
N THR A 331 12.65 -14.49 5.10
CA THR A 331 11.22 -14.26 5.29
C THR A 331 10.64 -13.44 4.16
N PHE A 332 9.56 -13.93 3.57
CA PHE A 332 8.76 -13.20 2.60
C PHE A 332 7.44 -12.77 3.24
N PHE A 333 7.06 -11.50 3.08
CA PHE A 333 5.83 -10.92 3.60
C PHE A 333 4.88 -10.51 2.47
N ALA A 334 3.63 -10.95 2.54
CA ALA A 334 2.56 -10.55 1.63
C ALA A 334 1.19 -10.62 2.28
N TYR A 335 0.15 -10.31 1.50
CA TYR A 335 -1.23 -10.32 1.96
C TYR A 335 -2.20 -10.89 0.92
N ARG A 336 -3.33 -11.43 1.36
CA ARG A 336 -4.43 -11.84 0.46
C ARG A 336 -4.89 -10.64 -0.37
N GLN A 337 -5.13 -10.88 -1.65
CA GLN A 337 -5.75 -9.93 -2.58
C GLN A 337 -7.27 -9.82 -2.29
N TRP A 338 -7.64 -9.27 -1.13
CA TRP A 338 -9.02 -9.32 -0.58
C TRP A 338 -10.12 -8.69 -1.45
N TRP A 339 -9.76 -8.00 -2.53
CA TRP A 339 -10.71 -7.31 -3.40
C TRP A 339 -11.19 -8.11 -4.60
N ILE A 340 -10.67 -9.31 -4.78
CA ILE A 340 -11.16 -10.26 -5.77
C ILE A 340 -12.02 -11.35 -5.14
N GLU A 341 -12.43 -11.22 -3.86
CA GLU A 341 -13.32 -12.21 -3.23
C GLU A 341 -14.64 -12.38 -4.03
N PRO A 342 -15.15 -13.62 -4.19
CA PRO A 342 -14.72 -14.85 -3.51
C PRO A 342 -13.51 -15.57 -4.15
N GLU A 343 -12.97 -15.08 -5.26
CA GLU A 343 -11.72 -15.62 -5.82
C GLU A 343 -10.54 -15.42 -4.84
N PHE A 344 -9.62 -16.39 -4.81
CA PHE A 344 -8.48 -16.38 -3.91
C PHE A 344 -7.17 -16.07 -4.65
N LYS A 345 -6.39 -15.16 -4.09
CA LYS A 345 -5.00 -14.92 -4.47
C LYS A 345 -4.25 -14.26 -3.32
N VAL A 346 -2.98 -14.56 -3.17
CA VAL A 346 -2.05 -13.76 -2.36
C VAL A 346 -1.32 -12.80 -3.31
N TRP A 347 -1.37 -11.52 -2.98
CA TRP A 347 -0.77 -10.46 -3.78
C TRP A 347 0.75 -10.62 -3.81
N ASN A 348 1.35 -10.50 -4.99
CA ASN A 348 2.79 -10.66 -5.25
C ASN A 348 3.46 -11.97 -4.76
N LEU A 349 2.70 -12.99 -4.32
CA LEU A 349 3.21 -14.28 -3.82
C LEU A 349 4.30 -14.90 -4.69
N ASN A 350 4.00 -15.01 -5.98
CA ASN A 350 4.89 -15.60 -6.96
C ASN A 350 6.13 -14.72 -7.19
N HIS A 351 5.96 -13.41 -7.38
CA HIS A 351 7.06 -12.46 -7.61
C HIS A 351 8.10 -12.51 -6.50
N GLU A 352 7.67 -12.30 -5.27
CA GLU A 352 8.56 -12.21 -4.10
C GLU A 352 9.22 -13.54 -3.76
N TYR A 353 8.59 -14.66 -4.10
CA TYR A 353 9.23 -15.96 -3.95
C TYR A 353 10.43 -16.12 -4.89
N VAL A 354 10.42 -15.48 -6.07
CA VAL A 354 11.59 -15.48 -6.95
C VAL A 354 12.74 -14.70 -6.33
N HIS A 355 12.49 -13.62 -5.58
CA HIS A 355 13.54 -12.90 -4.86
C HIS A 355 14.26 -13.78 -3.84
N TYR A 356 13.52 -14.65 -3.13
CA TYR A 356 14.12 -15.69 -2.30
C TYR A 356 14.97 -16.67 -3.12
N LEU A 357 14.44 -17.19 -4.23
CA LEU A 357 15.17 -18.15 -5.05
C LEU A 357 16.43 -17.55 -5.68
N ASP A 358 16.37 -16.29 -6.11
CA ASP A 358 17.51 -15.53 -6.63
C ASP A 358 18.56 -15.31 -5.53
N GLY A 359 18.16 -14.87 -4.34
CA GLY A 359 19.06 -14.76 -3.19
C GLY A 359 19.70 -16.10 -2.79
N HIS A 360 18.90 -17.17 -2.72
CA HIS A 360 19.33 -18.45 -2.19
C HIS A 360 20.15 -19.30 -3.18
N PHE A 361 19.84 -19.25 -4.47
CA PHE A 361 20.42 -20.16 -5.47
C PHE A 361 21.30 -19.47 -6.52
N VAL A 362 21.22 -18.14 -6.65
CA VAL A 362 21.89 -17.39 -7.72
C VAL A 362 22.87 -16.38 -7.19
N LYS A 363 22.50 -15.53 -6.23
CA LYS A 363 23.37 -14.45 -5.76
C LYS A 363 24.20 -14.92 -4.57
N TYR A 364 25.52 -14.76 -4.67
CA TYR A 364 26.39 -14.96 -3.52
C TYR A 364 26.19 -13.84 -2.48
N ALA A 365 26.28 -14.23 -1.20
CA ALA A 365 26.14 -13.37 -0.03
C ALA A 365 24.76 -12.68 0.09
N GLY A 366 24.66 -11.71 1.01
CA GLY A 366 23.39 -11.05 1.32
C GLY A 366 23.04 -9.91 0.35
N PHE A 367 21.80 -9.43 0.46
CA PHE A 367 21.31 -8.23 -0.21
C PHE A 367 22.30 -7.05 -0.11
N GLY A 368 22.57 -6.40 -1.24
CA GLY A 368 23.53 -5.30 -1.35
C GLY A 368 24.99 -5.71 -1.55
N HIS A 369 25.30 -7.01 -1.64
CA HIS A 369 26.67 -7.47 -1.96
C HIS A 369 27.14 -7.06 -3.36
N PHE A 370 26.26 -7.19 -4.36
CA PHE A 370 26.54 -6.74 -5.74
C PHE A 370 26.13 -5.27 -5.94
N PRO A 371 26.74 -4.55 -6.91
CA PRO A 371 26.43 -3.16 -7.22
C PRO A 371 24.95 -2.88 -7.56
N GLU A 372 24.55 -1.60 -7.48
CA GLU A 372 23.16 -1.15 -7.65
C GLU A 372 22.51 -1.48 -9.01
N LYS A 373 23.30 -1.75 -10.06
CA LYS A 373 22.82 -2.12 -11.40
C LYS A 373 22.24 -3.55 -11.49
N MET A 374 21.72 -4.07 -10.38
CA MET A 374 21.09 -5.39 -10.27
C MET A 374 19.57 -5.32 -10.19
N VAL A 375 18.97 -4.12 -10.23
CA VAL A 375 17.51 -3.95 -10.18
C VAL A 375 16.84 -4.61 -11.39
N TRP A 376 17.36 -4.41 -12.61
CA TRP A 376 16.80 -5.04 -13.81
C TRP A 376 16.82 -6.58 -13.72
N TRP A 377 17.92 -7.14 -13.21
CA TRP A 377 18.06 -8.59 -13.01
C TRP A 377 17.04 -9.07 -11.99
N SER A 378 17.05 -8.47 -10.79
CA SER A 378 16.24 -8.94 -9.66
C SER A 378 14.75 -8.82 -9.96
N GLU A 379 14.28 -7.64 -10.39
CA GLU A 379 12.86 -7.41 -10.65
C GLU A 379 12.39 -8.02 -11.98
N GLY A 380 13.23 -7.99 -13.02
CA GLY A 380 12.91 -8.61 -14.30
C GLY A 380 12.84 -10.14 -14.20
N LEU A 381 13.75 -10.77 -13.45
CA LEU A 381 13.73 -12.22 -13.19
C LEU A 381 12.49 -12.61 -12.39
N ALA A 382 12.15 -11.84 -11.36
CA ALA A 382 10.95 -12.06 -10.56
C ALA A 382 9.66 -11.94 -11.38
N GLU A 383 9.54 -10.94 -12.25
CA GLU A 383 8.42 -10.85 -13.18
C GLU A 383 8.42 -12.01 -14.18
N TYR A 384 9.57 -12.37 -14.78
CA TYR A 384 9.59 -13.40 -15.81
C TYR A 384 9.27 -14.78 -15.28
N ILE A 385 9.88 -15.20 -14.17
CA ILE A 385 9.61 -16.52 -13.57
C ILE A 385 8.17 -16.59 -13.03
N SER A 386 7.62 -15.48 -12.52
CA SER A 386 6.26 -15.47 -11.96
C SER A 386 5.15 -15.40 -13.02
N LYS A 387 5.39 -14.79 -14.18
CA LYS A 387 4.39 -14.61 -15.25
C LYS A 387 4.60 -15.52 -16.46
N GLY A 388 5.81 -16.06 -16.63
CA GLY A 388 6.24 -16.71 -17.86
C GLY A 388 6.06 -15.78 -19.05
N ASP A 389 5.59 -16.34 -20.17
CA ASP A 389 5.42 -15.59 -21.42
C ASP A 389 4.13 -14.72 -21.45
N ASN A 390 3.27 -14.83 -20.43
CA ASN A 390 1.97 -14.17 -20.39
C ASN A 390 1.92 -13.03 -19.35
N ASN A 391 2.41 -11.86 -19.75
CA ASN A 391 2.29 -10.62 -18.97
C ASN A 391 1.60 -9.51 -19.79
N PRO A 392 0.26 -9.50 -19.84
CA PRO A 392 -0.48 -8.50 -20.64
C PRO A 392 -0.26 -7.07 -20.13
N SER A 393 0.05 -6.88 -18.84
CA SER A 393 0.36 -5.57 -18.28
C SER A 393 1.66 -5.00 -18.82
N ALA A 394 2.70 -5.83 -18.91
CA ALA A 394 3.95 -5.43 -19.55
C ALA A 394 3.71 -5.18 -21.04
N LEU A 395 3.10 -6.12 -21.77
CA LEU A 395 2.88 -6.01 -23.22
C LEU A 395 2.08 -4.76 -23.62
N ARG A 396 1.11 -4.32 -22.81
CA ARG A 396 0.42 -3.03 -23.03
C ARG A 396 1.34 -1.83 -22.98
N VAL A 397 2.23 -1.77 -21.99
CA VAL A 397 3.22 -0.67 -21.89
C VAL A 397 4.20 -0.73 -23.05
N ILE A 398 4.71 -1.92 -23.37
CA ILE A 398 5.62 -2.09 -24.50
C ILE A 398 4.95 -1.62 -25.80
N LYS A 399 3.69 -2.00 -26.01
CA LYS A 399 2.92 -1.58 -27.20
C LYS A 399 2.67 -0.07 -27.23
N ARG A 400 2.31 0.53 -26.08
CA ARG A 400 2.07 1.98 -25.94
C ARG A 400 3.33 2.79 -26.27
N ASP A 401 4.49 2.33 -25.80
CA ASP A 401 5.74 3.09 -25.81
C ASP A 401 6.77 2.51 -26.78
N ILE A 402 6.36 1.70 -27.77
CA ILE A 402 7.29 0.95 -28.64
C ILE A 402 8.24 1.86 -29.42
N GLU A 403 7.79 3.05 -29.81
CA GLU A 403 8.59 4.04 -30.55
C GLU A 403 9.63 4.73 -29.65
N GLU A 404 9.43 4.71 -28.33
CA GLU A 404 10.33 5.26 -27.31
C GLU A 404 10.96 4.13 -26.48
N ALA A 405 11.02 2.92 -27.05
CA ALA A 405 11.52 1.74 -26.37
C ALA A 405 13.00 1.93 -25.99
N PRO A 406 13.37 1.63 -24.73
CA PRO A 406 14.75 1.70 -24.32
C PRO A 406 15.63 0.62 -24.91
N THR A 407 16.92 0.95 -24.97
CA THR A 407 17.98 0.01 -25.32
C THR A 407 18.24 -0.99 -24.19
N LEU A 408 18.80 -2.16 -24.52
CA LEU A 408 19.29 -3.15 -23.57
C LEU A 408 20.29 -2.53 -22.60
N GLU A 409 21.18 -1.65 -23.07
CA GLU A 409 22.13 -0.94 -22.20
C GLU A 409 21.41 -0.10 -21.14
N GLU A 410 20.38 0.65 -21.52
CA GLU A 410 19.57 1.44 -20.58
C GLU A 410 18.75 0.56 -19.64
N ILE A 411 18.23 -0.59 -20.11
CA ILE A 411 17.51 -1.53 -19.24
C ILE A 411 18.48 -2.16 -18.24
N PHE A 412 19.67 -2.59 -18.67
CA PHE A 412 20.69 -3.16 -17.80
C PHE A 412 21.24 -2.19 -16.75
N ALA A 413 21.12 -0.88 -17.01
CA ALA A 413 21.49 0.18 -16.09
C ALA A 413 20.34 0.63 -15.16
N THR A 414 19.18 -0.03 -15.19
CA THR A 414 18.00 0.38 -14.41
C THR A 414 18.29 0.43 -12.90
N GLU A 415 17.78 1.48 -12.27
CA GLU A 415 17.67 1.67 -10.83
C GLU A 415 16.19 1.91 -10.44
N TYR A 416 15.84 1.78 -9.17
CA TYR A 416 14.45 2.00 -8.70
C TYR A 416 13.91 3.40 -9.00
N LYS A 417 14.79 4.41 -9.14
CA LYS A 417 14.42 5.79 -9.47
C LYS A 417 13.92 5.98 -10.90
N ASP A 418 14.17 5.02 -11.79
CA ASP A 418 13.82 5.11 -13.21
C ASP A 418 12.34 4.78 -13.49
N GLY A 419 11.55 4.59 -12.44
CA GLY A 419 10.11 4.41 -12.50
C GLY A 419 9.69 2.94 -12.67
N GLN A 420 8.41 2.68 -12.39
CA GLN A 420 7.86 1.32 -12.35
C GLN A 420 7.87 0.62 -13.71
N ASP A 421 7.59 1.35 -14.80
CA ASP A 421 7.59 0.75 -16.14
C ASP A 421 8.99 0.26 -16.52
N ARG A 422 10.04 1.03 -16.21
CA ARG A 422 11.43 0.63 -16.42
C ARG A 422 11.82 -0.55 -15.54
N THR A 423 11.59 -0.41 -14.24
CA THR A 423 11.96 -1.39 -13.20
C THR A 423 11.37 -2.77 -13.46
N TYR A 424 10.07 -2.86 -13.73
CA TYR A 424 9.37 -4.15 -13.78
C TYR A 424 9.09 -4.62 -15.20
N LYS A 425 8.55 -3.75 -16.06
CA LYS A 425 8.01 -4.18 -17.36
C LYS A 425 9.08 -4.29 -18.43
N TRP A 426 9.97 -3.31 -18.53
CA TRP A 426 11.08 -3.36 -19.49
C TRP A 426 12.14 -4.40 -19.08
N SER A 427 12.48 -4.47 -17.79
CA SER A 427 13.36 -5.52 -17.25
C SER A 427 12.83 -6.93 -17.50
N TYR A 428 11.51 -7.16 -17.30
CA TYR A 428 10.85 -8.42 -17.65
C TYR A 428 11.08 -8.80 -19.12
N MET A 429 10.92 -7.85 -20.05
CA MET A 429 11.11 -8.12 -21.47
C MET A 429 12.56 -8.44 -21.83
N ALA A 430 13.53 -7.76 -21.19
CA ALA A 430 14.95 -8.06 -21.39
C ALA A 430 15.32 -9.45 -20.87
N ILE A 431 14.87 -9.81 -19.66
CA ILE A 431 15.09 -11.17 -19.10
C ILE A 431 14.45 -12.23 -19.98
N ARG A 432 13.19 -12.04 -20.38
CA ARG A 432 12.49 -12.98 -21.27
C ARG A 432 13.20 -13.12 -22.61
N PHE A 433 13.65 -12.02 -23.21
CA PHE A 433 14.41 -12.05 -24.46
C PHE A 433 15.68 -12.90 -24.33
N LEU A 434 16.47 -12.68 -23.27
CA LEU A 434 17.69 -13.45 -23.01
C LEU A 434 17.37 -14.92 -22.73
N ALA A 435 16.36 -15.22 -21.92
CA ALA A 435 15.95 -16.59 -21.63
C ALA A 435 15.50 -17.35 -22.89
N GLU A 436 14.80 -16.70 -23.83
CA GLU A 436 14.31 -17.31 -25.06
C GLU A 436 15.38 -17.43 -26.16
N ASN A 437 16.27 -16.44 -26.29
CA ASN A 437 17.15 -16.30 -27.46
C ASN A 437 18.65 -16.47 -27.16
N HIS A 438 19.06 -16.26 -25.91
CA HIS A 438 20.46 -16.27 -25.43
C HIS A 438 20.56 -17.04 -24.11
N HIS A 439 19.88 -18.20 -24.04
CA HIS A 439 19.68 -18.95 -22.81
C HIS A 439 20.99 -19.38 -22.13
N THR A 440 21.99 -19.76 -22.93
CA THR A 440 23.32 -20.14 -22.42
C THR A 440 24.01 -18.97 -21.72
N GLU A 441 23.99 -17.79 -22.32
CA GLU A 441 24.54 -16.56 -21.76
C GLU A 441 23.75 -16.14 -20.51
N PHE A 442 22.43 -16.28 -20.53
CA PHE A 442 21.57 -16.00 -19.39
C PHE A 442 21.88 -16.88 -18.17
N VAL A 443 22.04 -18.20 -18.37
CA VAL A 443 22.50 -19.13 -17.33
C VAL A 443 23.91 -18.78 -16.86
N GLN A 444 24.78 -18.35 -17.76
CA GLN A 444 26.15 -17.96 -17.42
C GLN A 444 26.21 -16.69 -16.55
N LEU A 445 25.31 -15.71 -16.75
CA LEU A 445 25.16 -14.55 -15.85
C LEU A 445 24.83 -15.01 -14.43
N SER A 446 23.84 -15.90 -14.28
CA SER A 446 23.48 -16.48 -12.99
C SER A 446 24.66 -17.22 -12.33
N HIS A 447 25.43 -17.98 -13.12
CA HIS A 447 26.61 -18.67 -12.60
C HIS A 447 27.67 -17.69 -12.07
N TYR A 448 27.94 -16.59 -12.78
CA TYR A 448 28.90 -15.59 -12.34
C TYR A 448 28.48 -14.92 -11.02
N LEU A 449 27.19 -14.61 -10.85
CA LEU A 449 26.65 -14.13 -9.57
C LEU A 449 26.83 -15.17 -8.45
N LYS A 450 26.62 -16.45 -8.76
CA LYS A 450 26.70 -17.53 -7.76
C LYS A 450 28.12 -17.76 -7.26
N THR A 451 29.11 -17.58 -8.15
CA THR A 451 30.53 -17.79 -7.84
C THR A 451 31.25 -16.51 -7.43
N ASP A 452 30.52 -15.41 -7.19
CA ASP A 452 31.09 -14.11 -6.84
C ASP A 452 32.09 -13.57 -7.90
N TYR A 453 31.88 -13.91 -9.18
CA TYR A 453 32.72 -13.47 -10.29
C TYR A 453 32.09 -12.31 -11.06
N PHE A 454 31.94 -11.17 -10.38
CA PHE A 454 31.23 -10.01 -10.92
C PHE A 454 31.90 -9.38 -12.14
N GLU A 455 33.24 -9.45 -12.26
CA GLU A 455 33.94 -8.98 -13.47
C GLU A 455 33.49 -9.74 -14.73
N GLY A 456 33.30 -11.05 -14.63
CA GLY A 456 32.78 -11.87 -15.73
C GLY A 456 31.33 -11.54 -16.07
N TYR A 457 30.52 -11.27 -15.04
CA TYR A 457 29.15 -10.78 -15.21
C TYR A 457 29.12 -9.47 -16.00
N ASP A 458 29.90 -8.46 -15.59
CA ASP A 458 29.95 -7.16 -16.27
C ASP A 458 30.41 -7.27 -17.74
N GLN A 459 31.42 -8.10 -18.01
CA GLN A 459 31.91 -8.33 -19.38
C GLN A 459 30.85 -9.00 -20.26
N LEU A 460 30.14 -10.00 -19.73
CA LEU A 460 29.08 -10.67 -20.46
C LEU A 460 27.90 -9.73 -20.71
N MET A 461 27.51 -8.94 -19.70
CA MET A 461 26.47 -7.91 -19.82
C MET A 461 26.79 -6.90 -20.92
N ALA A 462 28.03 -6.40 -20.98
CA ALA A 462 28.47 -5.51 -22.04
C ALA A 462 28.34 -6.16 -23.43
N SER A 463 28.74 -7.43 -23.58
CA SER A 463 28.62 -8.14 -24.87
C SER A 463 27.17 -8.36 -25.30
N LEU A 464 26.24 -8.57 -24.35
CA LEU A 464 24.83 -8.79 -24.65
C LEU A 464 24.15 -7.55 -25.26
N THR A 465 24.71 -6.36 -25.05
CA THR A 465 24.19 -5.12 -25.69
C THR A 465 24.30 -5.14 -27.22
N GLU A 466 25.20 -5.96 -27.79
CA GLU A 466 25.33 -6.13 -29.24
C GLU A 466 24.07 -6.75 -29.88
N HIS A 467 23.21 -7.40 -29.07
CA HIS A 467 21.94 -7.97 -29.51
C HIS A 467 20.78 -6.95 -29.57
N GLN A 468 21.04 -5.65 -29.40
CA GLN A 468 20.02 -4.61 -29.45
C GLN A 468 19.12 -4.68 -30.71
N PRO A 469 19.63 -4.88 -31.94
CA PRO A 469 18.76 -4.98 -33.12
C PRO A 469 17.80 -6.18 -33.04
N GLN A 470 18.29 -7.32 -32.56
CA GLN A 470 17.48 -8.53 -32.39
C GLN A 470 16.41 -8.34 -31.31
N PHE A 471 16.76 -7.67 -30.21
CA PHE A 471 15.81 -7.33 -29.15
C PHE A 471 14.67 -6.45 -29.68
N ALA A 472 14.97 -5.41 -30.46
CA ALA A 472 13.96 -4.55 -31.06
C ALA A 472 13.02 -5.32 -32.02
N ASP A 473 13.56 -6.20 -32.86
CA ASP A 473 12.76 -7.03 -33.76
C ASP A 473 11.87 -8.02 -32.98
N TRP A 474 12.41 -8.60 -31.90
CA TRP A 474 11.67 -9.51 -31.03
C TRP A 474 10.54 -8.78 -30.29
N LEU A 475 10.77 -7.58 -29.75
CA LEU A 475 9.73 -6.75 -29.11
C LEU A 475 8.57 -6.46 -30.06
N ASN A 476 8.88 -6.04 -31.29
CA ASN A 476 7.87 -5.79 -32.33
C ASN A 476 7.03 -7.04 -32.61
N THR A 477 7.65 -8.22 -32.62
CA THR A 477 6.95 -9.50 -32.79
C THR A 477 5.98 -9.75 -31.62
N GLN A 478 6.41 -9.52 -30.37
CA GLN A 478 5.55 -9.70 -29.20
C GLN A 478 4.36 -8.74 -29.21
N VAL A 479 4.60 -7.46 -29.52
CA VAL A 479 3.56 -6.43 -29.60
C VAL A 479 2.54 -6.74 -30.70
N ASN A 480 3.00 -7.15 -31.89
CA ASN A 480 2.11 -7.49 -33.01
C ASN A 480 1.24 -8.73 -32.72
N ALA A 481 1.73 -9.65 -31.89
CA ALA A 481 0.96 -10.82 -31.45
C ALA A 481 -0.04 -10.49 -30.32
N PHE A 482 0.10 -9.36 -29.63
CA PHE A 482 -0.69 -9.00 -28.46
C PHE A 482 -1.97 -8.24 -28.84
N ASN A 483 -3.13 -8.79 -28.43
CA ASN A 483 -4.44 -8.18 -28.60
C ASN A 483 -4.95 -7.59 -27.28
N ASP A 484 -5.17 -6.28 -27.25
CA ASP A 484 -5.61 -5.48 -26.10
C ASP A 484 -7.09 -5.04 -26.15
N SER A 485 -7.85 -5.47 -27.16
CA SER A 485 -9.25 -5.04 -27.37
C SER A 485 -10.25 -5.38 -26.26
N GLU A 486 -9.95 -6.32 -25.36
CA GLU A 486 -10.86 -6.72 -24.27
C GLU A 486 -10.93 -5.71 -23.10
N GLU A 487 -9.98 -4.79 -22.98
CA GLU A 487 -9.89 -3.86 -21.85
C GLU A 487 -10.62 -2.53 -22.11
N GLU A 488 -10.70 -2.09 -23.37
CA GLU A 488 -11.38 -0.86 -23.78
C GLU A 488 -12.92 -0.89 -23.55
N ALA A 489 -13.49 -2.08 -23.32
CA ALA A 489 -14.94 -2.29 -23.24
C ALA A 489 -15.55 -2.31 -21.82
N LYS A 490 -14.75 -2.18 -20.75
CA LYS A 490 -15.25 -2.32 -19.37
C LYS A 490 -15.63 -0.97 -18.76
N PRO A 491 -16.86 -0.80 -18.24
CA PRO A 491 -17.23 0.38 -17.46
C PRO A 491 -16.26 0.57 -16.29
N ARG A 492 -15.64 1.75 -16.18
CA ARG A 492 -14.70 2.07 -15.12
C ARG A 492 -15.48 2.53 -13.88
N LEU A 493 -15.30 1.83 -12.76
CA LEU A 493 -15.82 2.26 -11.47
C LEU A 493 -14.76 3.13 -10.78
N HIS A 494 -15.11 4.36 -10.40
CA HIS A 494 -14.21 5.28 -9.69
C HIS A 494 -14.14 4.91 -8.20
N LYS A 495 -13.35 3.89 -7.88
CA LYS A 495 -13.15 3.40 -6.50
C LYS A 495 -12.26 4.36 -5.70
N GLN A 496 -12.47 4.48 -4.39
CA GLN A 496 -11.42 5.04 -3.53
C GLN A 496 -10.19 4.14 -3.56
N GLY A 497 -9.03 4.71 -3.20
CA GLY A 497 -7.82 3.93 -3.10
C GLY A 497 -8.01 2.83 -2.05
N ARG A 498 -7.84 1.58 -2.47
CA ARG A 498 -7.99 0.40 -1.61
C ARG A 498 -7.08 0.38 -0.39
N TYR A 499 -6.01 1.17 -0.41
CA TYR A 499 -5.03 1.32 0.66
C TYR A 499 -5.22 2.63 1.44
N ASP A 500 -6.21 3.45 1.10
CA ASP A 500 -6.39 4.77 1.71
C ASP A 500 -7.07 4.67 3.09
N TYR A 501 -7.75 3.56 3.42
CA TYR A 501 -8.39 3.34 4.72
C TYR A 501 -8.09 1.97 5.30
N ARG A 502 -8.06 1.87 6.63
CA ARG A 502 -7.68 0.65 7.35
C ARG A 502 -8.91 -0.09 7.84
N ASP A 503 -8.94 -1.41 7.66
CA ASP A 503 -10.08 -2.22 8.08
C ASP A 503 -10.30 -2.20 9.60
N TYR A 504 -9.21 -2.14 10.39
CA TYR A 504 -9.24 -2.04 11.84
C TYR A 504 -9.75 -0.70 12.37
N LEU A 505 -9.91 0.31 11.51
CA LEU A 505 -10.56 1.58 11.86
C LEU A 505 -12.08 1.54 11.65
N GLN A 506 -12.58 0.60 10.83
CA GLN A 506 -13.99 0.48 10.51
C GLN A 506 -14.73 -0.17 11.69
N PRO A 507 -15.68 0.53 12.35
CA PRO A 507 -16.44 -0.07 13.43
C PRO A 507 -17.36 -1.18 12.91
N GLN A 508 -17.38 -2.32 13.62
CA GLN A 508 -18.08 -3.52 13.17
C GLN A 508 -19.59 -3.32 12.97
N HIS A 509 -20.23 -2.46 13.78
CA HIS A 509 -21.68 -2.20 13.68
C HIS A 509 -22.07 -1.32 12.48
N LEU A 510 -21.10 -0.68 11.82
CA LEU A 510 -21.33 0.15 10.62
C LEU A 510 -20.85 -0.54 9.34
N ALA A 511 -20.79 -1.87 9.33
CA ALA A 511 -20.39 -2.65 8.17
C ALA A 511 -21.12 -2.20 6.88
N HIS A 512 -20.39 -2.26 5.77
CA HIS A 512 -20.86 -1.80 4.46
C HIS A 512 -22.19 -2.47 4.05
N GLY A 513 -23.09 -1.69 3.46
CA GLY A 513 -24.39 -2.13 2.94
C GLY A 513 -24.76 -1.40 1.65
N GLU A 514 -25.94 -1.65 1.08
CA GLU A 514 -26.34 -1.07 -0.22
C GLU A 514 -26.24 0.47 -0.29
N ASN A 515 -26.44 1.16 0.84
CA ASN A 515 -26.36 2.63 0.94
C ASN A 515 -24.97 3.16 1.36
N HIS A 516 -24.02 2.27 1.67
CA HIS A 516 -22.65 2.54 2.12
C HIS A 516 -21.74 1.53 1.43
N LEU A 517 -21.59 1.68 0.11
CA LEU A 517 -20.83 0.77 -0.73
C LEU A 517 -19.40 0.62 -0.19
N LYS A 518 -18.83 -0.58 -0.37
CA LYS A 518 -17.37 -0.78 -0.31
C LYS A 518 -16.73 0.09 -1.42
N PHE A 519 -15.40 0.16 -1.37
CA PHE A 519 -14.46 0.56 -2.44
C PHE A 519 -13.78 1.90 -2.21
#